data_AF-A0A2E0YVD7-F1
#
_entry.id   AF-A0A2E0YVD7-F1
#
_cell.length_a   1.000
_cell.length_b   1.000
_cell.length_c   1.000
_cell.angle_alpha   90.00
_cell.angle_beta   90.00
_cell.angle_gamma   90.00
#
_symmetry.space_group_name_H-M   'P 1'
#
loop_
_entity.id
_entity.type
_entity.pdbx_description
1 polymer ?
#
loop_
_entity_poly.entity_id
_entity_poly.type
_entity_poly.pdbx_seq_one_letter_code
_entity_poly.pdbx_strand_id
1 'polypeptide(L)' 'MLDDLLVQGLELMVFGMGTVLAFLSLLVLSTTVMSRCIARYFPQPETVADAPSVPAAPDPQTLAAIGAAIARHRASRPR' A
#
# COMPACT_ATOMS: atom_id res chain seq x y z
N MET A 1 49.53 20.85 13.78
CA MET A 1 49.09 21.67 12.61
C MET A 1 48.20 20.84 11.69
N LEU A 2 48.57 19.61 11.32
CA LEU A 2 47.72 18.71 10.53
C LEU A 2 46.51 18.19 11.33
N ASP A 3 46.69 17.93 12.62
CA ASP A 3 45.60 17.58 13.55
C ASP A 3 44.53 18.67 13.61
N ASP A 4 44.93 19.94 13.52
CA ASP A 4 44.04 21.10 13.60
C ASP A 4 43.17 21.24 12.34
N LEU A 5 43.77 21.03 11.17
CA LEU A 5 43.07 20.96 9.88
C LEU A 5 42.06 19.79 9.83
N LEU A 6 42.43 18.63 10.37
CA LEU A 6 41.55 17.47 10.43
C LEU A 6 40.36 17.71 11.37
N VAL A 7 40.61 18.30 12.55
CA VAL A 7 39.55 18.65 13.50
C VAL A 7 38.61 19.69 12.88
N GLN A 8 39.16 20.72 12.23
CA GLN A 8 38.36 21.74 11.55
C GLN A 8 37.52 21.15 10.39
N GLY A 9 38.11 20.24 9.60
CA GLY A 9 37.37 19.53 8.55
C GLY A 9 36.24 18.66 9.10
N LEU A 10 36.46 18.00 10.23
CA LEU A 10 35.45 17.20 10.92
C LEU A 10 34.30 18.07 11.45
N GLU A 11 34.61 19.21 12.08
CA GLU A 11 33.61 20.18 12.54
C GLU A 11 32.74 20.67 11.37
N LEU A 12 33.36 21.03 10.25
CA LEU A 12 32.64 21.45 9.05
C LEU A 12 31.78 20.33 8.47
N MET A 13 32.25 19.07 8.48
CA MET A 13 31.47 17.93 8.01
C MET A 13 30.26 17.69 8.90
N VAL A 14 30.42 17.72 10.23
CA VAL A 14 29.32 17.55 11.18
C VAL A 14 28.30 18.67 11.02
N PHE A 15 28.76 19.91 10.87
CA PHE A 15 27.88 21.05 10.69
C PHE A 15 27.14 21.01 9.34
N GLY A 16 27.86 20.75 8.25
CA GLY A 16 27.29 20.65 6.90
C GLY A 16 26.32 19.48 6.77
N MET A 17 26.73 18.27 7.16
CA MET A 17 25.88 17.09 7.11
C MET A 17 24.69 17.20 8.09
N GLY A 18 24.92 17.75 9.28
CA GLY A 18 23.89 17.94 10.30
C GLY A 18 22.82 18.94 9.86
N THR A 19 23.21 20.07 9.27
CA THR A 19 22.25 21.06 8.74
C THR A 19 21.45 20.52 7.58
N VAL A 20 22.06 19.77 6.66
CA VAL A 20 21.34 19.09 5.57
C VAL A 20 20.32 18.10 6.14
N LEU A 21 20.74 17.26 7.10
CA LEU A 21 19.82 16.31 7.73
C LEU A 21 18.68 17.02 8.45
N ALA A 22 18.96 18.10 9.19
CA ALA A 22 17.94 18.91 9.86
C ALA A 22 16.96 19.53 8.87
N PHE A 23 17.46 20.06 7.75
CA PHE A 23 16.65 20.65 6.69
C PHE A 23 15.76 19.60 6.01
N LEU A 24 16.33 18.45 5.63
CA LEU A 24 15.57 17.35 5.08
C LEU A 24 14.53 16.82 6.07
N SER A 25 14.89 16.68 7.36
CA SER A 25 13.95 16.26 8.41
C SER A 25 12.79 17.24 8.53
N LEU A 26 13.06 18.55 8.46
CA LEU A 26 12.04 19.58 8.46
C LEU A 26 11.15 19.52 7.21
N LEU A 27 11.73 19.26 6.03
CA LEU A 27 10.95 19.06 4.80
C LEU A 27 10.07 17.81 4.86
N VAL A 28 10.60 16.69 5.37
CA VAL A 28 9.83 15.45 5.57
C VAL A 28 8.70 15.69 6.55
N LEU A 29 8.97 16.38 7.68
CA LEU A 29 7.93 16.72 8.66
C LEU A 29 6.85 17.61 8.03
N SER A 30 7.24 18.65 7.29
CA SER A 30 6.31 19.53 6.58
C SER A 30 5.43 18.77 5.59
N THR A 31 6.04 17.90 4.77
CA THR A 31 5.32 17.06 3.80
C THR A 31 4.40 16.06 4.50
N THR A 32 4.81 15.53 5.66
CA THR A 32 4.00 14.63 6.48
C THR A 32 2.79 15.35 7.07
N VAL A 33 2.98 16.58 7.55
CA VAL A 33 1.89 17.45 8.02
C VAL A 33 0.92 17.72 6.88
N MET A 34 1.43 18.08 5.69
CA MET A 34 0.60 18.27 4.51
C MET A 34 -0.18 17.00 4.16
N SER A 35 0.47 15.84 4.14
CA SER A 35 -0.17 14.54 3.89
C SER A 35 -1.28 14.24 4.91
N ARG A 36 -1.03 14.47 6.21
CA ARG A 36 -2.04 14.31 7.26
C ARG A 36 -3.19 15.29 7.15
N CYS A 37 -2.90 16.55 6.85
CA CYS A 37 -3.93 17.57 6.62
C CYS A 37 -4.82 17.17 5.45
N ILE A 38 -4.23 16.75 4.33
CA ILE A 38 -5.00 16.30 3.16
C ILE A 38 -5.86 15.08 3.54
N ALA A 39 -5.31 14.06 4.17
CA ALA A 39 -6.08 12.88 4.58
C ALA A 39 -7.23 13.20 5.54
N ARG A 40 -7.06 14.21 6.40
CA ARG A 40 -8.08 14.61 7.39
C ARG A 40 -9.16 15.54 6.83
N TYR A 41 -8.78 16.51 5.99
CA TYR A 41 -9.70 17.53 5.46
C TYR A 41 -10.30 17.16 4.11
N PHE A 42 -9.60 16.33 3.34
CA PHE A 42 -10.07 15.72 2.09
C PHE A 42 -9.96 14.20 2.21
N PRO A 43 -10.74 13.56 3.11
CA PRO A 43 -10.85 12.12 3.10
C PRO A 43 -11.30 11.72 1.70
N GLN A 44 -10.40 11.10 0.94
CA GLN A 44 -10.81 10.41 -0.27
C GLN A 44 -11.87 9.42 0.19
N PRO A 45 -13.09 9.43 -0.38
CA PRO A 45 -14.07 8.42 -0.06
C PRO A 45 -13.35 7.10 -0.24
N GLU A 46 -13.24 6.31 0.83
CA GLU A 46 -12.63 5.01 0.73
C GLU A 46 -13.30 4.35 -0.47
N THR A 47 -12.52 4.08 -1.52
CA THR A 47 -12.90 3.04 -2.46
C THR A 47 -13.07 1.84 -1.55
N VAL A 48 -14.32 1.55 -1.19
CA VAL A 48 -14.69 0.39 -0.39
C VAL A 48 -13.89 -0.72 -1.02
N ALA A 49 -12.85 -1.18 -0.34
CA ALA A 49 -12.17 -2.38 -0.76
C ALA A 49 -13.31 -3.38 -0.79
N ASP A 50 -13.68 -3.82 -1.99
CA ASP A 50 -14.80 -4.71 -2.24
C ASP A 50 -14.79 -5.72 -1.09
N ALA A 51 -15.76 -5.60 -0.18
CA ALA A 51 -15.88 -6.57 0.89
C ALA A 51 -15.87 -7.92 0.17
N PRO A 52 -15.05 -8.91 0.59
CA PRO A 52 -14.95 -10.16 -0.14
C PRO A 52 -16.37 -10.65 -0.35
N SER A 53 -16.80 -10.65 -1.62
CA SER A 53 -18.18 -10.93 -1.96
C SER A 53 -18.42 -12.35 -1.47
N VAL A 54 -19.19 -12.47 -0.39
CA VAL A 54 -19.63 -13.77 0.08
C VAL A 54 -20.38 -14.35 -1.11
N PRO A 55 -19.93 -15.49 -1.70
CA PRO A 55 -20.61 -16.04 -2.85
C PRO A 55 -22.07 -16.28 -2.43
N ALA A 56 -22.99 -15.58 -3.07
CA ALA A 56 -24.40 -15.83 -2.85
C ALA A 56 -24.63 -17.32 -3.12
N ALA A 57 -25.33 -17.99 -2.20
CA ALA A 57 -25.65 -19.40 -2.37
C ALA A 57 -26.33 -19.57 -3.75
N PRO A 58 -25.86 -20.48 -4.60
CA PRO A 58 -26.43 -20.64 -5.93
C PRO A 58 -27.91 -21.00 -5.83
N ASP A 59 -28.72 -20.30 -6.62
CA ASP A 59 -30.16 -20.48 -6.66
C ASP A 59 -30.51 -21.95 -7.02
N PRO A 60 -31.64 -22.51 -6.55
CA PRO A 60 -32.01 -23.90 -6.82
C PRO A 60 -32.06 -24.23 -8.32
N GLN A 61 -32.38 -23.25 -9.17
CA GLN A 61 -32.36 -23.41 -10.62
C GLN A 61 -30.93 -23.59 -11.15
N THR A 62 -29.95 -22.86 -10.61
CA THR A 62 -28.54 -22.99 -10.98
C THR A 62 -27.99 -24.35 -10.55
N LEU A 63 -28.34 -24.82 -9.36
CA LEU A 63 -27.96 -26.16 -8.88
C LEU A 63 -28.54 -27.27 -9.77
N ALA A 64 -29.81 -27.15 -10.18
CA ALA A 64 -30.44 -28.10 -11.10
C ALA A 64 -29.76 -28.10 -12.48
N ALA A 65 -29.41 -26.93 -13.01
CA ALA A 65 -28.70 -26.79 -14.29
C ALA A 65 -27.29 -27.43 -14.23
N ILE A 66 -26.54 -27.20 -13.14
CA ILE A 66 -25.23 -27.83 -12.92
C ILE A 66 -25.39 -29.36 -12.83
N GLY A 67 -26.38 -29.85 -12.08
CA GLY A 67 -26.68 -31.28 -11.97
C GLY A 67 -26.99 -31.94 -13.32
N ALA A 68 -27.83 -31.29 -14.14
CA ALA A 68 -28.14 -31.76 -15.48
C ALA A 68 -26.91 -31.75 -16.41
N ALA A 69 -26.05 -30.73 -16.31
CA ALA A 69 -24.81 -30.65 -17.07
C ALA A 69 -23.82 -31.77 -16.69
N ILE A 70 -23.67 -32.07 -15.40
CA ILE A 70 -22.82 -33.16 -14.91
C ILE A 70 -23.37 -34.52 -15.37
N ALA A 71 -24.68 -34.75 -15.25
CA ALA A 71 -25.32 -35.98 -15.70
C ALA A 71 -25.09 -36.21 -17.20
N ARG A 72 -25.23 -35.15 -18.01
CA ARG A 72 -24.94 -35.17 -19.44
C ARG A 72 -23.47 -35.45 -19.72
N HIS A 73 -22.54 -34.80 -19.02
CA HIS A 73 -21.10 -35.04 -19.22
C HIS A 73 -20.69 -36.48 -18.89
N ARG A 74 -21.25 -37.06 -17.82
CA ARG A 74 -21.01 -38.47 -17.45
C ARG A 74 -21.59 -39.45 -18.47
N ALA A 75 -22.77 -39.16 -19.02
CA ALA A 75 -23.37 -39.95 -20.10
C ALA A 75 -22.59 -39.81 -21.42
N SER A 76 -22.04 -38.63 -21.69
CA SER A 76 -21.24 -38.32 -22.88
C SER A 76 -19.77 -38.74 -22.78
N ARG A 77 -19.34 -39.31 -21.65
CA ARG A 77 -18.04 -39.97 -21.50
C ARG A 77 -18.22 -41.49 -21.46
N PRO A 78 -18.65 -42.13 -22.59
CA PRO A 78 -18.45 -43.56 -22.73
C PRO A 78 -16.94 -43.81 -22.76
N ARG A 79 -16.51 -44.83 -22.03
CA ARG A 79 -15.12 -45.29 -22.09
C ARG A 79 -14.76 -45.75 -23.49
#